data_AF-A0A3R6K9U8-F1
#
_entry.id   AF-A0A3R6K9U8-F1
#
_cell.length_a   1.000
_cell.length_b   1.000
_cell.length_c   1.000
_cell.angle_alpha   90.00
_cell.angle_beta   90.00
_cell.angle_gamma   90.00
#
_symmetry.space_group_name_H-M   'P 1'
#
loop_
_entity.id
_entity.type
_entity.pdbx_description
1 polymer ?
#
loop_
_entity_poly.entity_id
_entity_poly.type
_entity_poly.pdbx_seq_one_letter_code
_entity_poly.pdbx_strand_id
1 'polypeptide(L)'
;MYKDVTSYSRASKTRKPSVLECDANGIKFRVHKYLHCGEQWFLTCRDLNVEQYSLNTEDMEEAKNKAIIEVTKLLYEKVKEYQDAINYLENNEK
;
A
#
# COMPACT_ATOMS: atom_id res chain seq x y z
N MET A 1 5.45 6.05 9.70
CA MET A 1 4.30 6.17 10.62
C MET A 1 3.07 6.48 9.79
N TYR A 2 1.94 5.80 10.01
CA TYR A 2 0.71 6.08 9.25
C TYR A 2 0.12 7.45 9.63
N LYS A 3 -0.40 8.16 8.63
CA LYS A 3 -1.16 9.39 8.77
C LYS A 3 -2.60 9.15 8.32
N ASP A 4 -3.57 9.52 9.15
CA ASP A 4 -4.97 9.58 8.73
C ASP A 4 -5.17 10.76 7.78
N VAL A 5 -5.60 10.47 6.56
CA VAL A 5 -5.89 11.44 5.50
C VAL A 5 -7.35 11.36 5.06
N THR A 6 -8.20 10.77 5.89
CA THR A 6 -9.63 10.64 5.64
C THR A 6 -10.27 12.01 5.46
N SER A 7 -10.97 12.18 4.34
CA SER A 7 -11.75 13.40 4.08
C SER A 7 -13.10 13.31 4.80
N TYR A 8 -13.33 14.21 5.76
CA TYR A 8 -14.60 14.28 6.50
C TYR A 8 -15.49 15.37 5.93
N SER A 9 -16.76 15.04 5.70
CA SER A 9 -17.78 16.04 5.40
C SER A 9 -18.24 16.73 6.70
N ARG A 10 -18.68 17.99 6.63
CA ARG A 10 -19.25 18.71 7.80
C ARG A 10 -20.49 18.03 8.40
N ALA A 11 -21.17 17.18 7.62
CA ALA A 11 -22.35 16.43 8.04
C ALA A 11 -22.03 15.09 8.73
N SER A 12 -20.75 14.67 8.73
CA SER A 12 -20.33 13.39 9.30
C SER A 12 -20.40 13.44 10.83
N LYS A 13 -21.36 12.72 11.41
CA LYS A 13 -21.58 12.66 12.88
C LYS A 13 -20.46 11.93 13.63
N THR A 14 -19.69 11.08 12.95
CA THR A 14 -18.61 10.27 13.54
C THR A 14 -17.34 10.38 12.70
N ARG A 15 -16.20 10.49 13.41
CA ARG A 15 -14.88 10.60 12.80
C ARG A 15 -14.20 9.24 12.82
N LYS A 16 -14.51 8.37 11.86
CA LYS A 16 -13.85 7.07 11.68
C LYS A 16 -12.82 7.19 10.54
N PRO A 17 -11.55 6.79 10.74
CA PRO A 17 -10.58 6.74 9.65
C PRO A 17 -11.03 5.73 8.59
N SER A 18 -10.95 6.12 7.33
CA SER A 18 -11.19 5.26 6.17
C SER A 18 -10.07 5.32 5.14
N VAL A 19 -9.12 6.24 5.29
CA VAL A 19 -7.92 6.35 4.44
C VAL A 19 -6.71 6.65 5.32
N LEU A 20 -5.76 5.73 5.31
CA LEU A 20 -4.48 5.84 6.01
C LEU A 20 -3.37 5.86 4.97
N GLU A 21 -2.45 6.82 5.09
CA GLU A 21 -1.29 6.95 4.20
C GLU A 21 0.00 6.65 4.97
N CYS A 22 0.91 5.93 4.33
CA CYS A 22 2.27 5.69 4.84
C CYS A 22 3.27 6.13 3.78
N ASP A 23 4.26 6.90 4.22
CA ASP A 23 5.46 7.23 3.45
C ASP A 23 6.63 6.47 4.05
N ALA A 24 7.15 5.49 3.29
CA ALA A 24 8.30 4.68 3.65
C ALA A 24 9.50 5.15 2.81
N ASN A 25 10.14 6.22 3.26
CA ASN A 25 11.32 6.81 2.62
C ASN A 25 11.12 7.09 1.11
N GLY A 26 9.98 7.68 0.75
CA GLY A 26 9.65 8.03 -0.62
C GLY A 26 8.72 7.05 -1.33
N ILE A 27 8.56 5.82 -0.80
CA ILE A 27 7.54 4.88 -1.29
C ILE A 27 6.23 5.15 -0.57
N LYS A 28 5.21 5.61 -1.31
CA LYS A 28 3.93 6.00 -0.73
C LYS A 28 2.86 4.96 -1.01
N PHE A 29 2.26 4.46 0.06
CA PHE A 29 1.13 3.55 -0.05
C PHE A 29 -0.01 3.92 0.89
N ARG A 30 -1.20 3.49 0.53
CA ARG A 30 -2.45 3.77 1.24
C ARG A 30 -3.16 2.49 1.62
N VAL A 31 -3.72 2.53 2.82
CA VAL A 31 -4.63 1.52 3.35
C VAL A 31 -5.98 2.19 3.51
N HIS A 32 -6.96 1.78 2.71
CA HIS A 32 -8.25 2.47 2.66
C HIS A 32 -9.44 1.58 2.40
N LYS A 33 -10.62 2.09 2.75
CA LYS A 33 -11.91 1.49 2.43
C LYS A 33 -12.48 2.10 1.16
N TYR A 34 -13.07 1.28 0.30
CA TYR A 34 -13.83 1.75 -0.86
C TYR A 34 -15.31 1.90 -0.51
N LEU A 35 -15.96 2.91 -1.08
CA LEU A 35 -17.41 3.04 -1.02
C LEU A 35 -18.07 1.82 -1.67
N HIS A 36 -19.13 1.31 -1.05
CA HIS A 36 -19.87 0.14 -1.51
C HIS A 36 -19.12 -1.20 -1.48
N CYS A 37 -17.92 -1.25 -0.88
CA CYS A 37 -17.13 -2.49 -0.70
C CYS A 37 -17.16 -3.02 0.74
N GLY A 38 -18.21 -2.68 1.51
CA GLY A 38 -18.33 -3.06 2.91
C GLY A 38 -17.28 -2.39 3.80
N GLU A 39 -16.90 -3.08 4.88
CA GLU A 39 -15.93 -2.59 5.88
C GLU A 39 -14.50 -3.07 5.62
N GLN A 40 -14.26 -3.70 4.47
CA GLN A 40 -12.99 -4.29 4.10
C GLN A 40 -11.92 -3.24 3.76
N TRP A 41 -10.69 -3.51 4.17
CA TRP A 41 -9.54 -2.68 3.86
C TRP A 41 -8.79 -3.17 2.63
N PHE A 42 -8.26 -2.20 1.88
CA PHE A 42 -7.51 -2.40 0.66
C PHE A 42 -6.19 -1.65 0.70
N LEU A 43 -5.19 -2.19 0.01
CA LEU A 43 -3.89 -1.59 -0.23
C LEU A 43 -3.84 -0.97 -1.63
N THR A 44 -3.23 0.20 -1.72
CA THR A 44 -2.81 0.82 -2.99
C THR A 44 -1.40 1.35 -2.83
N CYS A 45 -0.48 0.92 -3.69
CA CYS A 45 0.89 1.40 -3.77
C CYS A 45 1.23 1.59 -5.26
N ARG A 46 1.11 2.84 -5.74
CA ARG A 46 1.28 3.15 -7.16
C ARG A 46 2.73 2.99 -7.63
N ASP A 47 3.69 3.28 -6.75
CA ASP A 47 5.13 3.07 -7.01
C ASP A 47 5.45 1.59 -7.32
N LEU A 48 4.61 0.67 -6.82
CA LEU A 48 4.75 -0.78 -7.02
C LEU A 48 3.66 -1.36 -7.94
N ASN A 49 2.91 -0.52 -8.67
CA ASN A 49 1.80 -0.93 -9.54
C ASN A 49 0.71 -1.78 -8.85
N VAL A 50 0.44 -1.51 -7.57
CA VAL A 50 -0.62 -2.18 -6.81
C VAL A 50 -1.79 -1.24 -6.60
N GLU A 51 -2.97 -1.64 -7.09
CA GLU A 51 -4.23 -0.95 -6.85
C GLU A 51 -5.31 -1.93 -6.39
N GLN A 52 -6.19 -1.49 -5.49
CA GLN A 52 -7.34 -2.27 -5.02
C GLN A 52 -6.98 -3.66 -4.46
N TYR A 53 -5.78 -3.84 -3.91
CA TYR A 53 -5.38 -5.12 -3.35
C TYR A 53 -6.13 -5.37 -2.04
N SER A 54 -6.92 -6.42 -1.98
CA SER A 54 -7.67 -6.77 -0.77
C SER A 54 -6.75 -7.23 0.36
N LEU A 55 -6.93 -6.66 1.56
CA LEU A 55 -6.25 -7.11 2.78
C LEU A 55 -7.07 -8.15 3.56
N ASN A 56 -8.28 -8.51 3.07
CA ASN A 56 -9.18 -9.50 3.66
C ASN A 56 -9.34 -9.32 5.19
N THR A 57 -9.57 -8.10 5.63
CA THR A 57 -9.85 -7.76 7.04
C THR A 57 -10.67 -6.48 7.13
N GLU A 58 -11.47 -6.39 8.20
CA GLU A 58 -12.23 -5.19 8.59
C GLU A 58 -11.53 -4.42 9.72
N ASP A 59 -10.58 -5.06 10.41
CA ASP A 59 -9.79 -4.47 11.48
C ASP A 59 -8.67 -3.57 10.92
N MET A 60 -8.58 -2.36 11.47
CA MET A 60 -7.66 -1.34 10.97
C MET A 60 -6.20 -1.65 11.28
N GLU A 61 -5.89 -2.17 12.47
CA GLU A 61 -4.51 -2.47 12.86
C GLU A 61 -4.00 -3.72 12.12
N GLU A 62 -4.86 -4.72 11.95
CA GLU A 62 -4.57 -5.87 11.09
C GLU A 62 -4.32 -5.43 9.64
N ALA A 63 -5.14 -4.53 9.10
CA ALA A 63 -4.95 -3.99 7.76
C ALA A 63 -3.60 -3.27 7.61
N LYS A 64 -3.20 -2.44 8.58
CA LYS A 64 -1.89 -1.78 8.59
C LYS A 64 -0.73 -2.79 8.55
N ASN A 65 -0.82 -3.86 9.35
CA ASN A 65 0.20 -4.89 9.42
C ASN A 65 0.28 -5.70 8.11
N LYS A 66 -0.86 -6.14 7.58
CA LYS A 66 -0.92 -6.85 6.30
C LYS A 66 -0.38 -6.01 5.15
N ALA A 67 -0.72 -4.72 5.11
CA ALA A 67 -0.21 -3.80 4.11
C ALA A 67 1.33 -3.65 4.17
N ILE A 68 1.91 -3.54 5.37
CA ILE A 68 3.37 -3.50 5.53
C ILE A 68 4.01 -4.78 4.99
N ILE A 69 3.46 -5.95 5.34
CA ILE A 69 3.98 -7.24 4.88
C ILE A 69 3.94 -7.33 3.35
N GLU A 70 2.82 -6.97 2.73
CA GLU A 70 2.65 -7.05 1.28
C GLU A 70 3.57 -6.06 0.55
N VAL A 71 3.63 -4.80 0.99
CA VAL A 71 4.55 -3.81 0.42
C VAL A 71 6.01 -4.24 0.56
N THR A 72 6.39 -4.80 1.71
CA THR A 72 7.75 -5.30 1.95
C THR A 72 8.09 -6.43 0.97
N LYS A 73 7.18 -7.39 0.78
CA LYS A 73 7.34 -8.48 -0.18
C LYS A 73 7.55 -7.94 -1.60
N LEU A 74 6.70 -7.02 -2.04
CA LEU A 74 6.78 -6.42 -3.38
C LEU A 74 8.07 -5.63 -3.60
N LEU A 75 8.59 -4.96 -2.56
CA LEU A 75 9.88 -4.29 -2.61
C LEU A 75 11.02 -5.29 -2.83
N TYR A 76 11.03 -6.42 -2.12
CA TYR A 76 12.03 -7.46 -2.35
C TYR A 76 11.96 -8.04 -3.76
N GLU A 77 10.75 -8.27 -4.29
CA GLU A 77 10.56 -8.72 -5.67
C GLU A 77 11.12 -7.70 -6.67
N LYS A 78 10.87 -6.39 -6.46
CA LYS A 78 11.43 -5.33 -7.31
C LYS A 78 12.94 -5.19 -7.23
N VAL A 79 13.51 -5.29 -6.03
CA VAL A 79 14.97 -5.29 -5.86
C VAL A 79 15.60 -6.42 -6.67
N LYS A 80 15.02 -7.63 -6.58
CA LYS A 80 15.49 -8.78 -7.36
C LYS A 80 15.39 -8.53 -8.87
N GLU A 81 14.25 -8.04 -9.35
CA GLU A 81 14.04 -7.70 -10.77
C GLU A 81 15.11 -6.72 -11.28
N TYR A 82 15.39 -5.66 -10.53
CA TYR A 82 16.43 -4.68 -10.91
C TYR A 82 17.83 -5.27 -10.89
N GLN A 83 18.12 -6.13 -9.91
CA GLN A 83 19.43 -6.77 -9.80
C GLN A 83 19.66 -7.76 -10.95
N ASP A 84 18.64 -8.53 -11.33
CA ASP A 84 18.67 -9.41 -12.49
C ASP A 84 18.86 -8.62 -13.79
N ALA A 85 18.19 -7.47 -13.94
CA ALA A 85 18.35 -6.59 -15.10
C ALA A 85 19.78 -5.99 -15.20
N ILE A 86 20.35 -5.53 -14.09
CA ILE A 86 21.74 -5.03 -14.03
C ILE A 86 22.71 -6.14 -14.44
N ASN A 87 22.59 -7.32 -13.84
CA ASN A 87 23.44 -8.47 -14.17
C ASN A 87 23.33 -8.86 -15.66
N TYR A 88 22.15 -8.78 -16.24
CA TYR A 88 21.96 -9.05 -17.67
C TYR A 88 22.72 -8.02 -18.52
N LEU A 89 22.57 -6.72 -18.23
CA LEU A 89 23.26 -5.66 -18.99
C LEU A 89 24.79 -5.78 -18.88
N GLU A 90 25.33 -5.96 -17.68
CA GLU A 90 26.79 -6.05 -17.45
C GLU A 90 27.44 -7.26 -18.14
N ASN A 91 26.70 -8.37 -18.29
CA ASN A 91 27.23 -9.61 -18.88
C ASN A 91 26.99 -9.73 -20.39
N ASN A 92 26.11 -8.91 -20.98
CA ASN A 92 25.83 -8.90 -22.42
C ASN A 92 26.51 -7.73 -23.18
N GLU A 93 27.24 -6.86 -22.48
CA GLU A 93 28.11 -5.83 -23.09
C GLU A 93 29.55 -6.31 -23.36
N LYS A 94 29.86 -7.61 -23.18
CA LYS A 94 31.14 -8.24 -23.53
C LYS A 94 31.03 -9.09 -24.78
#